data_AF-A0A1S2M1F8-F1
#
_entry.id   AF-A0A1S2M1F8-F1
#
_cell.length_a   1.000
_cell.length_b   1.000
_cell.length_c   1.000
_cell.angle_alpha   90.00
_cell.angle_beta   90.00
_cell.angle_gamma   90.00
#
_symmetry.space_group_name_H-M   'P 1'
#
loop_
_entity.id
_entity.type
_entity.pdbx_description
1 polymer ?
#
loop_
_entity_poly.entity_id
_entity_poly.type
_entity_poly.pdbx_seq_one_letter_code
_entity_poly.pdbx_strand_id
1 'polypeptide(L)' 'MNFTVKNADRLPPFFISSIPNMVKEMERSINPGESPTFRKGQLGNWREEFDQEIKQAFKHVAGDILIQLGYEKDDKW' A
#
# COMPACT_ATOMS: atom_id res chain seq x y z
N MET A 1 12.01 15.72 -16.61
CA MET A 1 12.89 14.60 -16.22
C MET A 1 12.67 13.49 -17.24
N ASN A 2 13.63 13.25 -18.14
CA ASN A 2 13.43 12.34 -19.27
C ASN A 2 13.77 10.91 -18.84
N PHE A 3 12.75 10.11 -18.55
CA PHE A 3 12.91 8.68 -18.34
C PHE A 3 13.27 8.03 -19.69
N THR A 4 14.56 7.78 -19.90
CA THR A 4 15.01 7.03 -21.08
C THR A 4 14.70 5.56 -20.82
N VAL A 5 13.67 5.03 -21.49
CA VAL A 5 13.34 3.60 -21.47
C VAL A 5 14.45 2.85 -22.21
N LYS A 6 15.45 2.37 -21.48
CA LYS A 6 16.44 1.45 -22.05
C LYS A 6 15.68 0.20 -22.51
N ASN A 7 15.77 -0.12 -23.80
CA ASN A 7 15.08 -1.22 -24.50
C ASN A 7 13.63 -0.96 -24.95
N ALA A 8 13.28 0.27 -25.34
CA ALA A 8 11.98 0.57 -25.97
C ALA A 8 11.68 -0.33 -27.20
N ASP A 9 12.71 -0.71 -27.96
CA ASP A 9 12.59 -1.51 -29.19
C ASP A 9 12.02 -2.92 -28.99
N ARG A 10 11.96 -3.42 -27.73
CA ARG A 10 11.39 -4.74 -27.39
C ARG A 10 9.90 -4.69 -27.07
N LEU A 11 9.32 -3.49 -26.93
CA LEU A 11 7.91 -3.33 -26.57
C LEU A 11 7.07 -3.18 -27.84
N PRO A 12 5.88 -3.81 -27.91
CA PRO A 12 5.02 -3.66 -29.07
C PRO A 12 4.62 -2.19 -29.28
N PRO A 13 4.56 -1.68 -30.52
CA PRO A 13 4.32 -0.26 -30.81
C PRO A 13 3.05 0.29 -30.15
N PHE A 14 2.00 -0.53 -30.05
CA PHE A 14 0.75 -0.20 -29.37
C PHE A 14 0.98 0.16 -27.89
N PHE A 15 1.83 -0.59 -27.20
CA PHE A 15 2.14 -0.35 -25.78
C PHE A 15 2.86 0.99 -25.58
N ILE A 16 3.87 1.30 -26.41
CA ILE A 16 4.61 2.58 -26.32
C ILE A 16 3.68 3.77 -26.58
N SER A 17 2.79 3.67 -27.57
CA SER A 17 1.84 4.72 -27.89
C SER A 17 0.83 5.01 -26.77
N SER A 18 0.62 4.04 -25.87
CA SER A 18 -0.31 4.15 -24.74
C SER A 18 0.33 4.70 -23.46
N ILE A 19 1.66 4.67 -23.32
CA ILE A 19 2.37 5.12 -22.11
C ILE A 19 2.00 6.55 -21.68
N PRO A 20 1.95 7.55 -22.58
CA PRO A 20 1.60 8.91 -22.18
C PRO A 20 0.21 9.02 -21.56
N ASN A 21 -0.76 8.25 -22.08
CA ASN A 21 -2.10 8.22 -21.52
C ASN A 21 -2.12 7.53 -20.16
N MET A 22 -1.40 6.42 -19.99
CA MET A 22 -1.28 5.74 -18.69
C MET A 22 -0.67 6.66 -17.63
N VAL A 23 0.42 7.36 -17.94
CA VAL A 23 1.07 8.31 -17.01
C VAL A 23 0.09 9.43 -16.63
N LYS A 24 -0.64 9.98 -17.59
CA LYS A 24 -1.64 11.02 -17.35
C LYS A 24 -2.76 10.56 -16.42
N GLU A 25 -3.27 9.33 -16.60
CA GLU A 25 -4.28 8.79 -15.70
C GLU A 25 -3.72 8.48 -14.31
N MET A 26 -2.47 8.00 -14.21
CA MET A 26 -1.78 7.85 -12.93
C MET A 26 -1.66 9.18 -12.20
N GLU A 27 -1.20 10.24 -12.87
CA GLU A 27 -1.09 11.59 -12.29
C GLU A 27 -2.43 12.12 -11.79
N ARG A 28 -3.51 11.92 -12.56
CA ARG A 28 -4.86 12.33 -12.15
C ARG A 28 -5.38 11.58 -10.93
N SER A 29 -4.95 10.34 -10.74
CA SER A 29 -5.35 9.54 -9.58
C SER A 29 -4.62 9.92 -8.28
N ILE A 30 -3.57 10.75 -8.36
CA ILE A 30 -2.84 11.22 -7.19
C ILE A 30 -3.69 12.26 -6.46
N ASN A 31 -4.24 11.87 -5.29
CA ASN A 31 -5.00 12.77 -4.42
C ASN A 31 -4.42 12.78 -2.99
N PRO A 32 -3.39 13.62 -2.72
CA PRO A 32 -2.76 13.70 -1.40
C PRO A 32 -3.67 14.34 -0.34
N GLY A 33 -4.74 15.04 -0.75
CA GLY A 33 -5.70 15.65 0.17
C GLY A 33 -6.60 14.61 0.84
N GLU A 34 -6.95 13.54 0.13
CA GLU A 34 -7.74 12.43 0.68
C GLU A 34 -6.89 11.37 1.38
N SER A 35 -5.70 11.05 0.82
CA SER A 35 -4.80 10.05 1.40
C SER A 35 -3.35 10.53 1.34
N PRO A 36 -2.89 11.25 2.38
CA PRO A 36 -1.50 11.66 2.47
C PRO A 36 -0.59 10.42 2.60
N THR A 37 0.50 10.37 1.84
CA THR A 37 1.53 9.33 1.95
C THR A 37 2.08 9.21 3.38
N PHE A 38 2.04 10.31 4.15
CA PHE A 38 2.34 10.35 5.58
C PHE A 38 1.10 10.64 6.42
N ARG A 39 0.07 9.78 6.34
CA ARG A 39 -1.22 9.97 7.03
C ARG A 39 -1.10 10.32 8.51
N LYS A 40 -0.30 9.55 9.28
CA LYS A 40 -0.01 9.82 10.71
C LYS A 40 1.43 9.51 11.13
N GLY A 41 2.12 8.56 10.46
CA GLY A 41 3.51 8.22 10.77
C GLY A 41 3.74 7.60 12.16
N GLN A 42 2.69 7.07 12.79
CA GLN A 42 2.74 6.51 14.15
C GLN A 42 2.56 5.00 14.14
N LEU A 43 3.33 4.31 14.98
CA LEU A 43 3.15 2.88 15.23
C LEU A 43 1.84 2.63 15.99
N GLY A 44 1.14 1.56 15.63
CA GLY A 44 -0.04 1.12 16.38
C GLY A 44 -1.35 1.84 16.07
N ASN A 45 -1.41 2.70 15.04
CA ASN A 45 -2.62 3.45 14.70
C ASN A 45 -3.81 2.55 14.28
N TRP A 46 -3.57 1.28 13.95
CA TRP A 46 -4.63 0.29 13.70
C TRP A 46 -5.55 0.11 14.93
N ARG A 47 -5.09 0.41 16.15
CA ARG A 47 -5.90 0.31 17.38
C ARG A 47 -7.13 1.23 17.38
N GLU A 48 -7.04 2.36 16.69
CA GLU A 48 -8.12 3.35 16.53
C GLU A 48 -9.08 2.99 15.39
N GLU A 49 -8.58 2.30 14.36
CA GLU A 49 -9.36 1.97 13.16
C GLU A 49 -10.11 0.64 13.31
N PHE A 50 -9.59 -0.28 14.12
CA PHE A 50 -10.19 -1.60 14.29
C PHE A 50 -11.23 -1.58 15.41
N ASP A 51 -12.46 -1.95 15.06
CA ASP A 51 -13.48 -2.31 16.02
C ASP A 51 -13.18 -3.67 16.68
N GLN A 52 -14.08 -4.09 17.57
CA GLN A 52 -13.92 -5.35 18.30
C GLN A 52 -14.01 -6.57 17.38
N GLU A 53 -14.90 -6.54 16.38
CA GLU A 53 -15.11 -7.66 15.48
C GLU A 53 -13.86 -7.92 14.64
N ILE A 54 -13.30 -6.86 14.05
CA ILE A 54 -12.08 -6.93 13.25
C ILE A 54 -10.89 -7.37 14.12
N LYS A 55 -10.78 -6.87 15.37
CA LYS A 55 -9.73 -7.32 16.29
C LYS A 55 -9.80 -8.81 16.55
N GLN A 56 -11.00 -9.36 16.81
CA GLN A 56 -11.16 -10.79 17.06
C GLN A 56 -10.86 -11.63 15.82
N ALA A 57 -11.35 -11.21 14.64
CA ALA A 57 -11.04 -11.89 13.38
C ALA A 57 -9.53 -11.89 13.09
N PHE A 58 -8.85 -10.77 13.33
CA PHE A 58 -7.40 -10.67 13.11
C PHE A 58 -6.62 -11.53 14.11
N LYS A 59 -7.00 -11.53 15.40
CA LYS A 59 -6.40 -12.42 16.41
C LYS A 59 -6.51 -13.88 16.00
N HIS A 60 -7.67 -14.30 15.51
CA HIS A 60 -7.90 -15.66 15.05
C HIS A 60 -6.99 -16.07 13.87
N VAL A 61 -6.73 -15.17 12.92
CA VAL A 61 -5.97 -15.50 11.70
C VAL A 61 -4.45 -15.32 11.88
N ALA A 62 -4.04 -14.29 12.62
CA ALA A 62 -2.65 -13.82 12.61
C ALA A 62 -2.04 -13.57 14.01
N GLY A 63 -2.80 -13.73 15.09
CA GLY A 63 -2.32 -13.47 16.46
C GLY A 63 -1.05 -14.26 16.79
N ASP A 64 -1.08 -15.58 16.53
CA ASP A 64 0.07 -16.46 16.75
C ASP A 64 1.31 -16.03 15.95
N ILE A 65 1.12 -15.58 14.70
CA ILE A 65 2.21 -15.14 13.83
C ILE A 65 2.85 -13.86 14.38
N LEU A 66 2.04 -12.91 14.87
CA LEU A 66 2.56 -11.68 15.47
C LEU A 66 3.43 -11.96 16.71
N ILE A 67 3.03 -12.94 17.52
CA ILE A 67 3.79 -13.36 18.70
C ILE A 67 5.08 -14.08 18.29
N GLN A 68 5.01 -15.02 17.35
CA GLN A 68 6.17 -15.76 16.85
C GLN A 68 7.24 -14.86 16.23
N LEU A 69 6.82 -13.80 15.54
CA LEU A 69 7.71 -12.82 14.91
C LEU A 69 8.18 -11.73 15.89
N GLY A 70 7.65 -11.68 17.12
CA GLY A 70 8.02 -10.71 18.14
C GLY A 70 7.43 -9.31 17.95
N TYR A 71 6.40 -9.16 17.12
CA TYR A 71 5.67 -7.89 16.97
C TYR A 71 4.73 -7.63 18.15
N GLU A 72 4.19 -8.68 18.77
CA GLU A 72 3.36 -8.60 19.97
C GLU A 72 3.82 -9.61 21.02
N LYS A 73 3.50 -9.35 22.30
CA LYS A 73 3.94 -10.21 23.41
C LYS A 73 2.99 -11.36 23.72
N ASP A 74 1.69 -11.08 23.62
CA ASP A 74 0.60 -11.98 23.93
C ASP A 74 -0.69 -11.47 23.27
N ASP A 75 -1.79 -12.20 23.37
CA ASP A 75 -3.08 -11.83 22.76
C ASP A 75 -3.81 -10.66 23.46
N LYS A 76 -3.19 -9.94 24.40
CA LYS A 76 -3.81 -8.80 25.10
C LYS A 76 -3.54 -7.45 24.43
N TRP A 77 -3.06 -7.45 23.18
CA TRP A 77 -2.91 -6.25 22.35
C TRP A 77 -4.25 -5.66 21.86
#